data_AF-A0AAU9VN48-F1
#
_entry.id   AF-A0AAU9VN48-F1
#
_cell.length_a   1.000
_cell.length_b   1.000
_cell.length_c   1.000
_cell.angle_alpha   90.00
_cell.angle_beta   90.00
_cell.angle_gamma   90.00
#
_symmetry.space_group_name_H-M   'P 1'
#
loop_
_entity.id
_entity.type
_entity.pdbx_description
1 polymer ?
#
loop_
_entity_poly.entity_id
_entity_poly.type
_entity_poly.pdbx_seq_one_letter_code
_entity_poly.pdbx_strand_id
1 'polypeptide(L)'
;MKYFSLQHSNLSAVLCLFGEKSITLEFLLKSFRECITAEDREVLNMCLRDNFNSQDHDGNDDDDNVPEFLFTCKCFRKSDKDNIRSIISELAHQELIQKPRYVLHCWAPIQDVQRCEHSF
;
A
#
# COMPACT_ATOMS: atom_id res chain seq x y z
N MET A 1 6.49 0.02 15.80
CA MET A 1 6.75 -0.40 14.40
C MET A 1 6.21 -1.80 14.21
N LYS A 2 5.08 -1.98 13.51
CA LYS A 2 4.70 -3.30 13.00
C LYS A 2 5.52 -3.50 11.73
N TYR A 3 6.54 -4.35 11.78
CA TYR A 3 7.24 -4.76 10.57
C TYR A 3 6.22 -5.44 9.65
N PHE A 4 6.24 -5.07 8.36
CA PHE A 4 5.44 -5.74 7.35
C PHE A 4 5.78 -7.22 7.38
N SER A 5 4.85 -8.08 7.80
CA SER A 5 5.07 -9.52 7.79
C SER A 5 5.09 -9.98 6.34
N LEU A 6 6.29 -9.94 5.74
CA LEU A 6 6.63 -10.61 4.48
C LEU A 6 6.14 -12.07 4.45
N GLN A 7 5.90 -12.67 5.62
CA GLN A 7 5.44 -14.05 5.79
C GLN A 7 4.06 -14.38 5.19
N HIS A 8 3.19 -13.42 4.86
CA HIS A 8 1.81 -13.76 4.42
C HIS A 8 1.32 -13.14 3.11
N SER A 9 2.03 -12.22 2.47
CA SER A 9 1.52 -11.62 1.22
C SER A 9 1.93 -12.46 0.00
N ASN A 10 0.94 -13.04 -0.70
CA ASN A 10 1.15 -13.64 -2.02
C ASN A 10 1.84 -12.66 -2.98
N LEU A 11 1.62 -11.36 -2.77
CA LEU A 11 2.28 -10.28 -3.49
C LEU A 11 3.81 -10.35 -3.41
N SER A 12 4.39 -10.58 -2.23
CA SER A 12 5.84 -10.67 -2.09
C SER A 12 6.42 -11.86 -2.86
N ALA A 13 5.73 -13.01 -2.85
CA ALA A 13 6.17 -14.18 -3.61
C ALA A 13 6.13 -13.91 -5.11
N VAL A 14 5.03 -13.33 -5.61
CA VAL A 14 4.90 -12.95 -7.02
C VAL A 14 5.95 -11.93 -7.43
N LEU A 15 6.21 -10.92 -6.59
CA LEU A 15 7.22 -9.89 -6.84
C LEU A 15 8.63 -10.50 -6.93
N CYS A 16 8.97 -11.44 -6.04
CA CYS A 16 10.27 -12.12 -6.06
C CYS A 16 10.44 -13.06 -7.26
N LEU A 17 9.39 -13.80 -7.65
CA LEU A 17 9.47 -14.81 -8.71
C LEU A 17 9.36 -14.24 -10.11
N PHE A 18 8.49 -13.25 -10.31
CA PHE A 18 8.10 -12.75 -11.63
C PHE A 18 8.41 -11.25 -11.83
N GLY A 19 8.84 -10.58 -10.77
CA GLY A 19 9.17 -9.15 -10.79
C GLY A 19 7.94 -8.24 -10.72
N GLU A 20 8.19 -6.94 -10.72
CA GLU A 20 7.13 -5.93 -10.57
C GLU A 20 6.17 -5.88 -11.77
N LYS A 21 6.68 -6.15 -12.97
CA LYS A 21 5.91 -6.05 -14.23
C LYS A 21 4.75 -7.04 -14.33
N SER A 22 4.76 -8.11 -13.53
CA SER A 22 3.66 -9.09 -13.48
C SER A 22 2.56 -8.72 -12.49
N ILE A 23 2.74 -7.67 -11.69
CA ILE A 23 1.75 -7.23 -10.70
C ILE A 23 0.68 -6.39 -11.39
N THR A 24 -0.55 -6.92 -11.46
CA THR A 24 -1.70 -6.14 -11.93
C THR A 24 -2.18 -5.19 -10.84
N LEU A 25 -2.81 -4.08 -11.22
CA LEU A 25 -3.39 -3.13 -10.26
C LEU A 25 -4.44 -3.81 -9.38
N GLU A 26 -5.27 -4.69 -9.94
CA GLU A 26 -6.27 -5.45 -9.18
C GLU A 26 -5.63 -6.31 -8.08
N PHE A 27 -4.56 -7.04 -8.42
CA PHE A 27 -3.84 -7.88 -7.46
C PHE A 27 -3.15 -7.05 -6.37
N LEU A 28 -2.60 -5.90 -6.75
CA LEU A 28 -2.01 -4.94 -5.83
C LEU A 28 -3.04 -4.39 -4.84
N LEU A 29 -4.18 -3.91 -5.33
CA LEU A 29 -5.26 -3.35 -4.49
C LEU A 29 -5.86 -4.41 -3.56
N LYS A 30 -6.04 -5.64 -4.06
CA LYS A 30 -6.47 -6.78 -3.24
C LYS A 30 -5.49 -7.05 -2.10
N SER A 31 -4.19 -7.07 -2.41
CA SER A 31 -3.14 -7.27 -1.41
C SER A 31 -3.10 -6.12 -0.40
N PHE A 32 -3.27 -4.88 -0.87
CA PHE A 32 -3.31 -3.70 -0.01
C PHE A 32 -4.47 -3.73 0.98
N ARG A 33 -5.65 -4.15 0.51
CA ARG A 33 -6.81 -4.38 1.37
C ARG A 33 -6.52 -5.40 2.47
N GLU A 34 -5.73 -6.43 2.20
CA GLU A 34 -5.35 -7.44 3.20
C GLU A 34 -4.37 -6.87 4.25
N CYS A 35 -3.59 -5.83 3.91
CA CYS A 35 -2.56 -5.23 4.77
C CYS A 35 -3.05 -4.11 5.71
N ILE A 36 -4.22 -3.52 5.46
CA ILE A 36 -4.81 -2.47 6.31
C ILE A 36 -5.78 -3.04 7.34
N THR A 37 -6.21 -2.22 8.31
CA THR A 37 -7.11 -2.64 9.39
C THR A 37 -8.52 -2.94 8.86
N ALA A 38 -9.33 -3.68 9.62
CA ALA A 38 -10.70 -4.01 9.20
C ALA A 38 -11.57 -2.75 8.99
N GLU A 39 -11.36 -1.72 9.81
CA GLU A 39 -12.00 -0.40 9.70
C GLU A 39 -11.59 0.30 8.40
N ASP A 40 -10.28 0.39 8.14
CA ASP A 40 -9.74 1.01 6.92
C ASP A 40 -10.18 0.28 5.63
N ARG A 41 -10.46 -1.03 5.70
CA ARG A 41 -10.93 -1.81 4.53
C ARG A 41 -12.24 -1.29 3.99
N GLU A 42 -13.14 -0.83 4.85
CA GLU A 42 -14.44 -0.31 4.40
C GLU A 42 -14.27 1.06 3.75
N VAL A 43 -13.40 1.91 4.30
CA VAL A 43 -13.03 3.20 3.69
C VAL A 43 -12.35 2.99 2.33
N LEU A 44 -11.43 2.03 2.23
CA LEU A 44 -10.79 1.65 0.96
C LEU A 44 -11.82 1.17 -0.07
N ASN A 45 -12.74 0.29 0.34
CA ASN A 45 -13.81 -0.20 -0.53
C ASN A 45 -14.68 0.94 -1.05
N MET A 46 -15.00 1.92 -0.20
CA MET A 46 -15.74 3.12 -0.57
C MET A 46 -14.99 3.96 -1.62
N CYS A 47 -13.70 4.21 -1.40
CA CYS A 47 -12.82 4.95 -2.33
C CYS A 47 -12.74 4.31 -3.72
N LEU A 48 -12.88 2.98 -3.79
CA LEU A 48 -12.78 2.22 -5.04
C LEU A 48 -14.11 2.07 -5.78
N ARG A 49 -15.26 2.48 -5.22
CA ARG A 49 -16.55 2.44 -5.94
C ARG A 49 -16.59 3.44 -7.10
N ASP A 50 -17.32 3.09 -8.16
CA ASP A 50 -17.46 3.96 -9.35
C ASP A 50 -18.25 5.24 -9.05
N ASN A 51 -19.07 5.24 -8.01
CA ASN A 51 -19.89 6.39 -7.58
C ASN A 51 -19.30 7.12 -6.37
N PHE A 52 -17.97 7.10 -6.20
CA PHE A 52 -17.36 7.86 -5.11
C PHE A 52 -17.73 9.34 -5.24
N ASN A 53 -18.48 9.83 -4.26
CA ASN A 53 -18.93 11.21 -4.22
C ASN A 53 -18.38 11.89 -2.98
N SER A 54 -17.32 12.69 -3.15
CA SER A 54 -16.76 13.58 -2.12
C SER A 54 -17.72 14.68 -1.63
N GLN A 55 -18.99 14.65 -2.05
CA GLN A 55 -19.96 15.75 -1.87
C GLN A 55 -21.36 15.25 -1.49
N ASP A 56 -21.59 13.94 -1.36
CA ASP A 56 -22.87 13.37 -0.90
C ASP A 56 -22.99 13.42 0.65
N HIS A 57 -22.22 14.31 1.29
CA HIS A 57 -22.07 14.41 2.73
C HIS A 57 -23.07 15.41 3.33
N ASP A 58 -24.23 14.91 3.73
CA ASP A 58 -25.18 15.60 4.59
C ASP A 58 -24.74 15.46 6.05
N GLY A 59 -23.76 16.24 6.49
CA GLY A 59 -23.52 16.61 7.90
C GLY A 59 -23.40 15.51 8.97
N ASN A 60 -23.21 14.24 8.61
CA ASN A 60 -23.03 13.13 9.54
C ASN A 60 -21.57 12.68 9.61
N ASP A 61 -21.18 12.16 10.77
CA ASP A 61 -19.85 11.76 11.28
C ASP A 61 -18.93 10.91 10.36
N ASP A 62 -19.34 10.58 9.13
CA ASP A 62 -18.53 9.85 8.15
C ASP A 62 -17.53 10.76 7.38
N ASP A 63 -17.61 12.09 7.55
CA ASP A 63 -16.83 13.10 6.79
C ASP A 63 -15.31 12.98 7.00
N ASP A 64 -14.91 12.46 8.17
CA ASP A 64 -13.50 12.37 8.56
C ASP A 64 -12.82 11.04 8.15
N ASN A 65 -13.58 10.03 7.71
CA ASN A 65 -13.05 8.67 7.52
C ASN A 65 -12.03 8.58 6.37
N VAL A 66 -12.29 9.19 5.21
CA VAL A 66 -11.36 9.17 4.06
C VAL A 66 -10.11 10.00 4.34
N PRO A 67 -10.21 11.27 4.81
CA PRO A 67 -9.04 12.04 5.22
C PRO A 67 -8.21 11.35 6.32
N GLU A 68 -8.86 10.75 7.33
CA GLU A 68 -8.19 10.02 8.40
C GLU A 68 -7.49 8.75 7.91
N PHE A 69 -8.13 8.00 7.00
CA PHE A 69 -7.50 6.86 6.34
C PHE A 69 -6.25 7.27 5.55
N LEU A 70 -6.36 8.34 4.75
CA LEU A 70 -5.22 8.88 4.00
C LEU A 70 -4.11 9.35 4.95
N PHE A 71 -4.47 10.01 6.05
CA PHE A 71 -3.52 10.43 7.08
C PHE A 71 -2.81 9.22 7.74
N THR A 72 -3.53 8.13 8.01
CA THR A 72 -2.96 6.87 8.52
C THR A 72 -1.96 6.27 7.54
N CYS A 73 -2.21 6.43 6.24
CA CYS A 73 -1.28 6.10 5.17
C CYS A 73 -0.19 7.18 4.92
N LYS A 74 -0.14 8.24 5.75
CA LYS A 74 0.76 9.40 5.60
C LYS A 74 0.59 10.16 4.28
N CYS A 75 -0.60 10.12 3.71
CA CYS A 75 -0.99 10.88 2.53
C CYS A 75 -1.69 12.17 2.96
N PHE A 76 -1.10 13.32 2.61
CA PHE A 76 -1.65 14.65 2.91
C PHE A 76 -2.29 15.32 1.69
N ARG A 77 -2.47 14.57 0.60
CA ARG A 77 -3.10 15.10 -0.61
C ARG A 77 -4.61 15.21 -0.39
N LYS A 78 -5.19 16.33 -0.82
CA LYS A 78 -6.64 16.49 -0.86
C LYS A 78 -7.22 15.53 -1.89
N SER A 79 -8.07 14.63 -1.45
CA SER A 79 -8.79 13.72 -2.34
C SER A 79 -10.07 14.35 -2.89
N ASP A 80 -10.39 13.98 -4.13
CA ASP A 80 -11.67 14.27 -4.80
C ASP A 80 -12.08 13.07 -5.67
N LYS A 81 -13.22 13.19 -6.34
CA LYS A 81 -13.77 12.10 -7.17
C LYS A 81 -12.89 11.71 -8.35
N ASP A 82 -12.11 12.66 -8.86
CA ASP A 82 -11.28 12.47 -10.04
C ASP A 82 -9.94 11.82 -9.68
N ASN A 83 -9.43 12.09 -8.47
CA ASN A 83 -8.08 11.72 -8.08
C ASN A 83 -7.98 10.56 -7.07
N ILE A 84 -9.05 10.23 -6.33
CA ILE A 84 -8.99 9.28 -5.21
C ILE A 84 -8.45 7.92 -5.64
N ARG A 85 -8.89 7.40 -6.79
CA ARG A 85 -8.43 6.10 -7.33
C ARG A 85 -6.94 6.09 -7.62
N SER A 86 -6.41 7.20 -8.15
CA SER A 86 -4.96 7.34 -8.38
C SER A 86 -4.22 7.37 -7.05
N ILE A 87 -4.69 8.15 -6.08
CA ILE A 87 -4.09 8.24 -4.74
C ILE A 87 -4.02 6.85 -4.09
N ILE A 88 -5.12 6.10 -4.09
CA ILE A 88 -5.16 4.75 -3.53
C ILE A 88 -4.18 3.80 -4.24
N SER A 89 -4.13 3.86 -5.57
CA SER A 89 -3.21 3.03 -6.37
C SER A 89 -1.74 3.34 -6.08
N GLU A 90 -1.41 4.62 -5.94
CA GLU A 90 -0.07 5.09 -5.56
C GLU A 90 0.29 4.64 -4.14
N LEU A 91 -0.62 4.76 -3.17
CA LEU A 91 -0.39 4.32 -1.80
C LEU A 91 -0.15 2.81 -1.72
N ALA A 92 -0.96 2.02 -2.41
CA ALA A 92 -0.77 0.58 -2.46
C ALA A 92 0.61 0.21 -3.04
N HIS A 93 1.04 0.89 -4.09
CA HIS A 93 2.37 0.67 -4.69
C HIS A 93 3.50 1.08 -3.73
N GLN A 94 3.37 2.24 -3.09
CA GLN A 94 4.32 2.74 -2.10
C GLN A 94 4.52 1.78 -0.93
N GLU A 95 3.43 1.35 -0.30
CA GLU A 95 3.49 0.50 0.88
C GLU A 95 4.01 -0.90 0.57
N LEU A 96 3.58 -1.49 -0.54
CA LEU A 96 3.78 -2.91 -0.78
C LEU A 96 4.95 -3.25 -1.70
N ILE A 97 5.39 -2.29 -2.53
CA ILE A 97 6.47 -2.50 -3.49
C ILE A 97 7.65 -1.61 -3.13
N GLN A 98 7.44 -0.30 -3.06
CA GLN A 98 8.55 0.66 -2.93
C GLN A 98 9.24 0.58 -1.57
N LYS A 99 8.48 0.54 -0.46
CA LYS A 99 9.06 0.45 0.88
C LYS A 99 9.84 -0.86 1.11
N PRO A 100 9.30 -2.06 0.81
CA PRO A 100 10.07 -3.30 0.91
C PRO A 100 11.32 -3.27 0.03
N ARG A 101 11.21 -2.79 -1.20
CA ARG A 101 12.36 -2.66 -2.10
C ARG A 101 13.43 -1.71 -1.55
N TYR A 102 13.02 -0.59 -0.97
CA TYR A 102 13.94 0.36 -0.34
C TYR A 102 14.69 -0.29 0.83
N VAL A 103 13.99 -1.02 1.70
CA VAL A 103 14.61 -1.75 2.82
C VAL A 103 15.64 -2.77 2.30
N LEU A 104 15.28 -3.59 1.30
CA LEU A 104 16.19 -4.55 0.69
C LEU A 104 17.42 -3.87 0.07
N HIS A 105 17.22 -2.74 -0.62
CA HIS A 105 18.32 -1.98 -1.21
C HIS A 105 19.25 -1.40 -0.14
N CYS A 106 18.72 -0.90 0.98
CA CYS A 106 19.53 -0.45 2.12
C CYS A 106 20.32 -1.57 2.78
N TRP A 107 19.82 -2.81 2.74
CA TRP A 107 20.51 -3.98 3.29
C TRP A 107 21.53 -4.61 2.36
N ALA A 108 21.50 -4.31 1.05
CA ALA A 108 22.41 -4.90 0.08
C ALA A 108 23.91 -4.74 0.47
N PRO A 109 24.40 -3.55 0.89
CA PRO A 109 25.79 -3.41 1.31
C PRO A 109 26.16 -4.27 2.53
N ILE A 110 25.22 -4.47 3.46
CA ILE A 110 25.43 -5.28 4.66
C ILE A 110 25.56 -6.76 4.26
N GLN A 111 24.73 -7.22 3.32
CA GLN A 111 24.80 -8.58 2.78
C GLN A 111 26.09 -8.83 2.01
N ASP A 112 26.59 -7.84 1.27
CA ASP A 112 27.84 -7.95 0.51
C ASP A 112 29.05 -8.09 1.44
N VAL A 113 29.09 -7.32 2.54
CA VAL A 113 30.13 -7.47 3.58
C VAL A 113 30.13 -8.87 4.18
N GLN A 114 28.96 -9.40 4.56
CA GLN A 114 28.85 -10.76 5.13
C GLN A 114 29.26 -11.85 4.14
N ARG A 115 28.98 -11.68 2.85
CA ARG A 115 29.40 -12.64 1.80
C ARG A 115 30.91 -12.62 1.58
N CYS A 116 31.56 -11.47 1.70
CA CYS A 116 33.01 -11.37 1.66
C CYS A 116 33.68 -11.99 2.90
N GLU A 117 33.09 -11.85 4.10
CA GLU A 117 33.64 -12.41 5.34
C GLU A 117 33.43 -13.93 5.49
N HIS A 118 32.49 -14.52 4.74
CA HIS A 118 32.16 -15.95 4.80
C HIS A 118 32.46 -16.74 3.52
N SER A 119 33.15 -16.14 2.54
CA SER A 119 33.77 -16.90 1.45
C SER A 119 35.07 -17.54 1.93
N PHE A 120 34.97 -18.80 2.36
CA PHE A 120 36.11 -19.73 2.51
C PHE A 120 36.20 -20.64 1.30
#